data_AF-A0A7C8E652-F1
#
_entry.id   AF-A0A7C8E652-F1
#
_cell.length_a   1.000
_cell.length_b   1.000
_cell.length_c   1.000
_cell.angle_alpha   90.00
_cell.angle_beta   90.00
_cell.angle_gamma   90.00
#
_symmetry.space_group_name_H-M   'P 1'
#
loop_
_entity.id
_entity.type
_entity.pdbx_description
1 polymer ?
#
loop_
_entity_poly.entity_id
_entity_poly.type
_entity_poly.pdbx_seq_one_letter_code
_entity_poly.pdbx_strand_id
1 'polypeptide(L)'
;MDLPEKNREVPLPEIEKICEAYGLLDLWEKIEKDPPPIPFKSDGCSMWFDSWQGIDLYPACFLHDLKYWCGYPEEDAERLIADAELMIDIARAGAPKMAEVMFAGVRVGGHEALEKPFSWGFGRQKESP
;
A
#
# COMPACT_ATOMS: atom_id res chain seq x y z
N MET A 1 -1.71 -11.63 12.55
CA MET A 1 -2.06 -12.36 11.32
C MET A 1 -0.84 -12.31 10.43
N ASP A 2 -0.48 -13.40 9.77
CA ASP A 2 0.61 -13.39 8.80
C ASP A 2 0.10 -12.78 7.50
N LEU A 3 0.84 -11.82 6.95
CA LEU A 3 0.49 -11.21 5.67
C LEU A 3 0.87 -12.15 4.51
N PRO A 4 0.13 -12.09 3.39
CA PRO A 4 0.46 -12.84 2.17
C PRO A 4 1.91 -12.59 1.72
N GLU A 5 2.49 -13.52 0.97
CA GLU A 5 3.80 -13.32 0.36
C GLU A 5 3.77 -12.28 -0.76
N LYS A 6 4.91 -11.61 -1.00
CA LYS A 6 5.12 -10.67 -2.09
C LYS A 6 4.74 -11.26 -3.45
N ASN A 7 4.05 -10.47 -4.27
CA ASN A 7 3.51 -10.81 -5.60
C ASN A 7 2.43 -11.90 -5.62
N ARG A 8 1.97 -12.40 -4.46
CA ARG A 8 0.83 -13.30 -4.39
C ARG A 8 -0.45 -12.52 -4.62
N GLU A 9 -1.33 -13.07 -5.45
CA GLU A 9 -2.69 -12.54 -5.60
C GLU A 9 -3.49 -12.78 -4.32
N VAL A 10 -4.10 -11.73 -3.79
CA VAL A 10 -4.86 -11.78 -2.54
C VAL A 10 -6.34 -11.60 -2.86
N PRO A 11 -7.19 -12.62 -2.65
CA PRO A 11 -8.61 -12.55 -2.96
C PRO A 11 -9.36 -11.67 -1.94
N LEU A 12 -10.49 -11.07 -2.34
CA LEU A 12 -11.28 -10.18 -1.49
C LEU A 12 -11.61 -10.75 -0.08
N PRO A 13 -12.00 -12.03 0.10
CA PRO A 13 -12.26 -12.57 1.44
C PRO A 13 -11.02 -12.67 2.35
N GLU A 14 -9.81 -12.62 1.77
CA GLU A 14 -8.57 -12.55 2.54
C GLU A 14 -8.22 -11.08 2.84
N ILE A 15 -8.47 -10.16 1.90
CA ILE A 15 -8.35 -8.71 2.13
C ILE A 15 -9.27 -8.26 3.27
N GLU A 16 -10.52 -8.74 3.32
CA GLU A 16 -11.47 -8.48 4.42
C GLU A 16 -10.84 -8.81 5.78
N LYS A 17 -10.32 -10.03 5.92
CA LYS A 17 -9.69 -10.51 7.16
C LYS A 17 -8.45 -9.71 7.53
N ILE A 18 -7.65 -9.29 6.54
CA ILE A 18 -6.50 -8.41 6.76
C ILE A 18 -6.99 -7.06 7.27
N CYS A 19 -7.99 -6.45 6.63
CA CYS A 19 -8.54 -5.19 7.08
C CYS A 19 -9.08 -5.27 8.51
N GLU A 20 -9.81 -6.33 8.87
CA GLU A 20 -10.27 -6.58 10.23
C GLU A 20 -9.10 -6.70 11.24
N ALA A 21 -8.06 -7.47 10.89
CA ALA A 21 -6.92 -7.72 11.76
C ALA A 21 -6.06 -6.46 12.01
N TYR A 22 -6.04 -5.52 11.07
CA TYR A 22 -5.24 -4.30 11.12
C TYR A 22 -6.07 -3.03 11.40
N GLY A 23 -7.37 -3.17 11.66
CA GLY A 23 -8.26 -2.05 12.00
C GLY A 23 -8.58 -1.12 10.83
N LEU A 24 -8.49 -1.62 9.58
CA LEU A 24 -8.76 -0.88 8.34
C LEU A 24 -10.22 -1.06 7.88
N LEU A 25 -11.18 -0.92 8.79
CA LEU A 25 -12.59 -1.22 8.50
C LEU A 25 -13.17 -0.26 7.44
N ASP A 26 -12.84 1.03 7.49
CA ASP A 26 -13.27 2.02 6.51
C ASP A 26 -12.70 1.72 5.11
N LEU A 27 -11.46 1.20 5.06
CA LEU A 27 -10.83 0.76 3.82
C LEU A 27 -11.55 -0.45 3.24
N TRP A 28 -11.94 -1.41 4.09
CA TRP A 28 -12.73 -2.56 3.66
C TRP A 28 -14.09 -2.14 3.12
N GLU A 29 -14.82 -1.25 3.79
CA GLU A 29 -16.12 -0.74 3.30
C GLU A 29 -15.98 -0.11 1.91
N LYS A 30 -14.91 0.66 1.67
CA LYS A 30 -14.56 1.21 0.35
C LYS A 30 -14.32 0.11 -0.69
N ILE A 31 -13.51 -0.90 -0.35
CA ILE A 31 -13.16 -2.01 -1.26
C ILE A 31 -14.37 -2.90 -1.56
N GLU A 32 -15.18 -3.24 -0.56
CA GLU A 32 -16.37 -4.09 -0.70
C GLU A 32 -17.40 -3.44 -1.63
N LYS A 33 -17.59 -2.13 -1.50
CA LYS A 33 -18.56 -1.35 -2.29
C LYS A 33 -18.17 -1.24 -3.76
N ASP A 34 -16.89 -1.05 -4.05
CA ASP A 34 -16.38 -0.85 -5.41
C ASP A 34 -14.94 -1.38 -5.52
N PRO A 35 -14.78 -2.70 -5.66
CA PRO A 35 -13.47 -3.33 -5.72
C PRO A 35 -12.75 -2.94 -7.00
N PRO A 36 -11.45 -2.59 -6.93
CA PRO A 36 -10.65 -2.36 -8.13
C PRO A 36 -10.70 -3.55 -9.10
N PRO A 37 -10.75 -3.30 -10.42
CA PRO A 37 -10.90 -4.34 -11.43
C PRO A 37 -9.67 -5.25 -11.55
N ILE A 38 -8.48 -4.74 -11.22
CA ILE A 38 -7.24 -5.54 -11.25
C ILE A 38 -7.06 -6.26 -9.90
N PRO A 39 -6.82 -7.58 -9.89
CA PRO A 39 -6.57 -8.33 -8.65
C PRO A 39 -5.42 -7.74 -7.84
N PHE A 40 -5.59 -7.66 -6.51
CA PHE A 40 -4.57 -7.11 -5.63
C PHE A 40 -3.34 -8.02 -5.53
N LYS A 41 -2.15 -7.43 -5.72
CA LYS A 41 -0.83 -8.00 -5.48
C LYS A 41 0.03 -6.91 -4.86
N SER A 42 0.59 -7.16 -3.68
CA SER A 42 1.61 -6.28 -3.10
C SER A 42 2.98 -6.67 -3.65
N ASP A 43 3.74 -5.69 -4.12
CA ASP A 43 5.13 -5.88 -4.53
C ASP A 43 6.10 -5.59 -3.37
N GLY A 44 5.59 -5.47 -2.13
CA GLY A 44 6.36 -5.13 -0.95
C GLY A 44 6.76 -3.66 -0.98
N CYS A 45 7.99 -3.34 -0.60
CA CYS A 45 8.44 -1.95 -0.59
C CYS A 45 8.83 -1.43 -2.01
N SER A 46 8.27 -2.01 -3.07
CA SER A 46 8.53 -1.73 -4.49
C SER A 46 10.03 -1.52 -4.83
N MET A 47 10.47 -0.25 -4.89
CA MET A 47 11.83 0.17 -5.24
C MET A 47 12.81 0.17 -4.05
N TRP A 48 12.34 -0.25 -2.88
CA TRP A 48 13.11 -0.37 -1.65
C TRP A 48 13.28 -1.84 -1.24
N PHE A 49 14.17 -2.06 -0.28
CA PHE A 49 14.36 -3.36 0.34
C PHE A 49 13.22 -3.63 1.33
N ASP A 50 12.66 -4.84 1.27
CA ASP A 50 11.62 -5.30 2.20
C ASP A 50 12.12 -5.41 3.65
N SER A 51 13.44 -5.32 3.87
CA SER A 51 14.05 -5.13 5.18
C SER A 51 15.18 -4.12 5.15
N TRP A 52 15.41 -3.43 6.26
CA TRP A 52 16.49 -2.46 6.41
C TRP A 52 17.20 -2.65 7.74
N GLN A 53 18.51 -2.92 7.70
CA GLN A 53 19.32 -3.13 8.93
C GLN A 53 18.76 -4.22 9.85
N GLY A 54 18.18 -5.28 9.28
CA GLY A 54 17.57 -6.38 10.03
C GLY A 54 16.15 -6.09 10.54
N ILE A 55 15.60 -4.92 10.22
CA ILE A 55 14.21 -4.55 10.51
C ILE A 55 13.34 -4.97 9.32
N ASP A 56 12.29 -5.72 9.58
CA ASP A 56 11.28 -6.07 8.58
C ASP A 56 10.37 -4.87 8.29
N LEU A 57 10.35 -4.42 7.04
CA LEU A 57 9.55 -3.30 6.55
C LEU A 57 8.34 -3.78 5.74
N TYR A 58 8.34 -5.06 5.34
CA TYR A 58 7.34 -5.63 4.46
C TYR A 58 5.90 -5.41 4.95
N PRO A 59 5.56 -5.59 6.25
CA PRO A 59 4.20 -5.39 6.70
C PRO A 59 3.67 -3.97 6.48
N ALA A 60 4.51 -2.95 6.68
CA ALA A 60 4.12 -1.56 6.46
C ALA A 60 3.89 -1.27 4.98
N CYS A 61 4.77 -1.80 4.12
CA CYS A 61 4.65 -1.64 2.67
C CYS A 61 3.42 -2.37 2.10
N PHE A 62 3.11 -3.59 2.59
CA PHE A 62 1.92 -4.32 2.17
C PHE A 62 0.62 -3.56 2.47
N LEU A 63 0.51 -2.98 3.67
CA LEU A 63 -0.68 -2.21 4.05
C LEU A 63 -0.79 -0.89 3.28
N HIS A 64 0.36 -0.28 2.94
CA HIS A 64 0.41 0.89 2.06
C HIS A 64 -0.04 0.55 0.63
N ASP A 65 0.45 -0.55 0.06
CA ASP A 65 0.03 -1.05 -1.26
C ASP A 65 -1.46 -1.29 -1.33
N LEU A 66 -2.09 -1.83 -0.27
CA LEU A 66 -3.54 -2.06 -0.25
C LEU A 66 -4.34 -0.75 -0.36
N LYS A 67 -3.87 0.31 0.31
CA LYS A 67 -4.47 1.66 0.23
C LYS A 67 -4.27 2.25 -1.16
N TYR A 68 -3.06 2.14 -1.69
CA TYR A 68 -2.71 2.60 -3.03
C TYR A 68 -3.50 1.88 -4.12
N TRP A 69 -3.67 0.57 -4.01
CA TRP A 69 -4.40 -0.26 -4.96
C TRP A 69 -5.85 0.21 -5.14
N CYS A 70 -6.53 0.51 -4.04
CA CYS A 70 -7.95 0.87 -4.05
C CYS A 70 -8.25 2.37 -4.18
N GLY A 71 -7.22 3.22 -4.15
CA GLY A 71 -7.34 4.67 -4.31
C GLY A 71 -8.08 5.09 -5.59
N TYR A 72 -8.90 6.13 -5.51
CA TYR A 72 -9.54 6.74 -6.66
C TYR A 72 -8.67 7.87 -7.24
N PRO A 73 -8.83 8.16 -8.55
CA PRO A 73 -8.24 9.36 -9.13
C PRO A 73 -8.59 10.62 -8.34
N GLU A 74 -7.66 11.57 -8.27
CA GLU A 74 -7.84 12.88 -7.63
C GLU A 74 -8.02 12.86 -6.09
N GLU A 75 -7.83 11.72 -5.40
CA GLU A 75 -7.86 11.61 -3.94
C GLU A 75 -6.51 11.92 -3.24
N ASP A 76 -5.90 13.10 -3.49
CA ASP A 76 -4.57 13.39 -2.91
C ASP A 76 -4.58 13.44 -1.36
N ALA A 77 -5.72 13.76 -0.75
CA ALA A 77 -5.87 13.72 0.71
C ALA A 77 -5.76 12.29 1.27
N GLU A 78 -6.44 11.31 0.65
CA GLU A 78 -6.35 9.89 1.03
C GLU A 78 -4.96 9.34 0.76
N ARG A 79 -4.35 9.74 -0.35
CA ARG A 79 -2.96 9.40 -0.66
C ARG A 79 -1.99 9.92 0.41
N LEU A 80 -2.16 11.18 0.83
CA LEU A 80 -1.35 11.76 1.90
C LEU A 80 -1.53 11.01 3.23
N ILE A 81 -2.75 10.59 3.56
CA ILE A 81 -3.03 9.79 4.75
C ILE A 81 -2.28 8.45 4.65
N ALA A 82 -2.42 7.72 3.54
CA ALA A 82 -1.74 6.45 3.31
C ALA A 82 -0.22 6.59 3.44
N ASP A 83 0.36 7.64 2.84
CA ASP A 83 1.80 7.93 2.90
C ASP A 83 2.27 8.24 4.33
N ALA A 84 1.49 9.02 5.08
CA ALA A 84 1.79 9.35 6.48
C ALA A 84 1.69 8.11 7.39
N GLU A 85 0.74 7.22 7.14
CA GLU A 85 0.63 5.95 7.86
C GLU A 85 1.81 5.02 7.57
N LEU A 86 2.28 4.94 6.32
CA LEU A 86 3.52 4.24 5.98
C LEU A 86 4.71 4.79 6.78
N MET A 87 4.85 6.12 6.85
CA MET A 87 5.89 6.75 7.66
C MET A 87 5.81 6.32 9.13
N ILE A 88 4.61 6.35 9.71
CA ILE A 88 4.38 5.98 11.11
C ILE A 88 4.74 4.51 11.34
N ASP A 89 4.32 3.61 10.46
CA ASP A 89 4.52 2.18 10.63
C ASP A 89 5.99 1.76 10.44
N ILE A 90 6.69 2.36 9.47
CA ILE A 90 8.15 2.18 9.31
C ILE A 90 8.92 2.71 10.53
N ALA A 91 8.49 3.85 11.09
CA ALA A 91 9.10 4.39 12.31
C ALA A 91 8.86 3.46 13.51
N ARG A 92 7.65 2.91 13.66
CA ARG A 92 7.28 1.95 14.71
C ARG A 92 8.00 0.61 14.58
N ALA A 93 8.30 0.16 13.35
CA ALA A 93 9.13 -1.00 13.09
C ALA A 93 10.59 -0.81 13.57
N GLY A 94 11.01 0.43 13.84
CA GLY A 94 12.33 0.77 14.38
C GLY A 94 13.24 1.47 13.37
N ALA A 95 12.72 1.89 12.21
CA ALA A 95 13.49 2.52 11.15
C ALA A 95 13.09 4.00 10.90
N PRO A 96 13.11 4.90 11.90
CA PRO A 96 12.55 6.25 11.78
C PRO A 96 13.24 7.11 10.71
N LYS A 97 14.55 6.95 10.50
CA LYS A 97 15.25 7.64 9.41
C LYS A 97 14.82 7.13 8.03
N MET A 98 14.54 5.83 7.92
CA MET A 98 14.01 5.26 6.68
C MET A 98 12.57 5.72 6.43
N ALA A 99 11.77 5.87 7.50
CA ALA A 99 10.40 6.38 7.39
C ALA A 99 10.35 7.75 6.71
N GLU A 100 11.22 8.69 7.10
CA GLU A 100 11.31 10.02 6.47
C GLU A 100 11.68 9.93 4.98
N VAL A 101 12.63 9.06 4.63
CA VAL A 101 13.08 8.84 3.26
C VAL A 101 11.97 8.23 2.41
N MET A 102 11.30 7.19 2.93
CA MET A 102 10.21 6.51 2.23
C MET A 102 9.03 7.46 2.04
N PHE A 103 8.65 8.24 3.07
CA PHE A 103 7.59 9.25 2.96
C PHE A 103 7.89 10.26 1.83
N ALA A 104 9.08 10.85 1.83
CA ALA A 104 9.48 11.77 0.76
C ALA A 104 9.44 11.08 -0.63
N GLY A 105 9.90 9.82 -0.69
CA GLY A 105 9.86 8.99 -1.89
C GLY A 105 8.45 8.78 -2.44
N VAL A 106 7.51 8.32 -1.62
CA VAL A 106 6.12 8.06 -2.05
C VAL A 106 5.35 9.35 -2.36
N ARG A 107 5.65 10.47 -1.69
CA ARG A 107 5.04 11.78 -2.02
C ARG A 107 5.40 12.23 -3.43
N VAL A 108 6.63 11.98 -3.88
CA VAL A 108 7.13 12.36 -5.21
C VAL A 108 6.82 11.31 -6.28
N GLY A 109 7.05 10.03 -5.97
CA GLY A 109 7.01 8.92 -6.94
C GLY A 109 5.71 8.13 -6.98
N GLY A 110 4.81 8.32 -6.00
CA GLY A 110 3.56 7.56 -5.89
C GLY A 110 2.35 8.21 -6.57
N HIS A 111 2.52 9.33 -7.27
CA HIS A 111 1.40 10.04 -7.90
C HIS A 111 0.79 9.23 -9.06
N GLU A 112 -0.53 9.30 -9.23
CA GLU A 112 -1.29 8.57 -10.26
C GLU A 112 -0.85 8.88 -11.69
N ALA A 113 -0.50 10.14 -11.98
CA ALA A 113 -0.01 10.61 -13.28
C ALA A 113 1.27 9.90 -13.79
N LEU A 114 1.97 9.14 -12.94
CA LEU A 114 3.14 8.37 -13.35
C LEU A 114 2.79 6.99 -13.93
N GLU A 115 1.54 6.54 -13.75
CA GLU A 115 1.00 5.27 -14.27
C GLU A 115 1.94 4.08 -14.03
N LYS A 116 2.54 4.03 -12.83
CA LYS A 116 3.41 2.93 -12.40
C LYS A 116 2.60 1.87 -11.67
N PRO A 117 3.07 0.60 -11.64
CA PRO A 117 2.41 -0.47 -10.89
C PRO A 117 2.36 -0.24 -9.37
N PHE A 118 3.04 0.79 -8.87
CA PHE A 118 3.02 1.26 -7.46
C PHE A 118 2.46 2.69 -7.32
N SER A 119 1.90 3.27 -8.38
CA SER A 119 1.25 4.59 -8.31
C SER A 119 -0.10 4.50 -7.61
N TRP A 120 -0.55 5.61 -7.03
CA TRP A 120 -1.90 5.72 -6.47
C TRP A 120 -2.96 5.25 -7.48
N GLY A 121 -3.90 4.44 -7.00
CA GLY A 121 -4.98 3.85 -7.79
C GLY A 121 -4.53 2.79 -8.78
N PHE A 122 -3.36 2.15 -8.62
CA PHE A 122 -2.85 1.17 -9.60
C PHE A 122 -3.81 0.00 -9.87
N GLY A 123 -4.70 -0.36 -8.92
CA GLY A 123 -5.74 -1.37 -9.14
C GLY A 123 -6.82 -0.94 -10.14
N ARG A 124 -6.89 0.35 -10.44
CA ARG A 124 -7.88 0.99 -11.32
C ARG A 124 -7.26 1.55 -12.60
N GLN A 125 -5.94 1.53 -12.74
CA GLN A 125 -5.26 1.92 -13.96
C GLN A 125 -5.55 0.92 -15.08
N LYS A 126 -5.47 1.38 -16.33
CA LYS A 126 -5.50 0.44 -17.47
C LYS A 126 -4.25 -0.41 -17.38
N GLU A 127 -4.36 -1.71 -17.66
CA GLU A 127 -3.17 -2.55 -17.82
C GLU A 127 -2.22 -1.85 -18.80
N SER A 128 -1.03 -1.51 -18.30
CA SER A 128 0.04 -1.04 -19.17
C SER A 128 0.42 -2.20 -20.10
N PRO A 129 0.51 -1.98 -21.43
CA PRO A 129 0.86 -3.02 -22.39
C PRO A 129 2.25 -3.63 -22.16
#